data_AF-A0A838V8Q2-F1
#
_entry.id   AF-A0A838V8Q2-F1
#
_cell.length_a   1.000
_cell.length_b   1.000
_cell.length_c   1.000
_cell.angle_alpha   90.00
_cell.angle_beta   90.00
_cell.angle_gamma   90.00
#
_symmetry.space_group_name_H-M   'P 1'
#
loop_
_entity.id
_entity.type
_entity.pdbx_description
1 polymer ?
#
loop_
_entity_poly.entity_id
_entity_poly.type
_entity_poly.pdbx_seq_one_letter_code
_entity_poly.pdbx_strand_id
1 'polypeptide(L)'
;MWIRRSRTRGLATGAPLAALACAALLCLAGSAAAEPPPATTRIVYGGGKIVPIPASIPHEAGDMVDQRILPDLRWIAQRYPIYVTDGYSGPLPSGEHVGCDECHVRNSDHYNGVAVDFVPIHDTTTCDTNWTPITRLALWAEPQQNLPVKPFRWVGYEGDAGHGCGDHLHLSWNHAPAAQFELAEWVEVFPVGPAEGERKPRGKPAPTTRSPTSKAPPGPMGGISQVKTGGLSPRHTGD
;
A
#
# COMPACT_ATOMS: atom_id res chain seq x y z
N MET A 1 43.88 -69.74 44.24
CA MET A 1 45.08 -68.93 44.57
C MET A 1 44.94 -67.60 43.83
N TRP A 2 45.28 -66.47 44.49
CA TRP A 2 45.00 -65.04 44.15
C TRP A 2 43.56 -64.59 44.45
N ILE A 3 43.22 -64.07 45.63
CA ILE A 3 43.57 -62.83 46.38
C ILE A 3 42.61 -61.66 46.10
N ARG A 4 41.84 -61.37 47.15
CA ARG A 4 41.05 -60.19 47.55
C ARG A 4 41.37 -58.85 46.86
N ARG A 5 40.33 -58.02 46.68
CA ARG A 5 40.11 -56.79 47.49
C ARG A 5 38.66 -56.30 47.43
N SER A 6 38.28 -55.66 48.53
CA SER A 6 36.93 -55.32 48.94
C SER A 6 36.84 -53.83 49.30
N ARG A 7 35.62 -53.28 49.27
CA ARG A 7 35.14 -52.00 49.85
C ARG A 7 35.59 -50.74 49.07
N THR A 8 34.81 -49.66 48.97
CA THR A 8 33.92 -49.01 49.96
C THR A 8 32.74 -48.27 49.32
N ARG A 9 31.64 -48.20 50.08
CA ARG A 9 30.48 -47.31 49.89
C ARG A 9 30.87 -45.84 50.05
N GLY A 10 30.15 -44.96 49.35
CA GLY A 10 30.05 -43.53 49.67
C GLY A 10 28.71 -42.99 49.15
N LEU A 11 27.75 -42.83 50.07
CA LEU A 11 26.55 -42.02 49.84
C LEU A 11 26.95 -40.54 49.79
N ALA A 12 26.38 -39.78 48.86
CA ALA A 12 26.21 -38.34 49.02
C ALA A 12 24.84 -37.93 48.46
N THR A 13 23.87 -37.92 49.35
CA THR A 13 22.64 -37.13 49.29
C THR A 13 22.98 -35.65 49.30
N GLY A 14 22.34 -34.85 48.44
CA GLY A 14 22.39 -33.39 48.58
C GLY A 14 21.98 -32.65 47.31
N ALA A 15 20.68 -32.55 47.05
CA ALA A 15 20.15 -31.43 46.29
C ALA A 15 20.30 -30.15 47.13
N PRO A 16 20.56 -29.00 46.48
CA PRO A 16 19.56 -27.95 46.61
C PRO A 16 19.11 -27.47 45.24
N LEU A 17 17.79 -27.50 45.07
CA LEU A 17 17.04 -26.59 44.22
C LEU A 17 17.46 -25.15 44.56
N ALA A 18 18.36 -24.57 43.77
CA ALA A 18 18.63 -23.15 43.78
C ALA A 18 17.99 -22.55 42.53
N ALA A 19 16.79 -22.02 42.76
CA ALA A 19 16.10 -21.14 41.84
C ALA A 19 17.00 -19.95 41.47
N LEU A 20 17.36 -19.84 40.20
CA LEU A 20 17.56 -18.56 39.54
C LEU A 20 16.56 -18.47 38.40
N ALA A 21 15.35 -18.08 38.81
CA ALA A 21 14.49 -17.22 38.01
C ALA A 21 15.26 -15.93 37.65
N CYS A 22 14.78 -15.24 36.61
CA CYS A 22 15.32 -14.00 36.02
C CYS A 22 16.22 -14.18 34.79
N ALA A 23 15.65 -14.77 33.73
CA ALA A 23 15.89 -14.29 32.36
C ALA A 23 14.65 -14.50 31.49
N ALA A 24 13.45 -14.22 32.03
CA ALA A 24 12.34 -13.80 31.18
C ALA A 24 12.60 -12.34 30.78
N LEU A 25 13.61 -12.15 29.93
CA LEU A 25 13.80 -10.88 29.24
C LEU A 25 12.53 -10.67 28.43
N LEU A 26 11.81 -9.62 28.82
CA LEU A 26 10.64 -9.13 28.16
C LEU A 26 10.98 -8.89 26.68
N CYS A 27 10.67 -9.86 25.82
CA CYS A 27 10.31 -9.57 24.45
C CYS A 27 8.91 -8.93 24.47
N LEU A 28 8.79 -7.75 25.07
CA LEU A 28 7.79 -6.76 24.67
C LEU A 28 8.25 -6.22 23.31
N ALA A 29 8.26 -7.09 22.30
CA ALA A 29 8.07 -6.62 20.95
C ALA A 29 6.65 -6.06 20.98
N GLY A 30 6.56 -4.74 21.11
CA GLY A 30 5.30 -4.04 20.99
C GLY A 30 4.72 -4.41 19.65
N SER A 31 3.76 -5.35 19.65
CA SER A 31 2.74 -5.39 18.62
C SER A 31 2.10 -4.02 18.69
N ALA A 32 2.60 -3.09 17.88
CA ALA A 32 1.87 -1.88 17.56
C ALA A 32 0.55 -2.39 17.02
N ALA A 33 -0.46 -2.41 17.89
CA ALA A 33 -1.81 -2.75 17.53
C ALA A 33 -2.11 -1.85 16.33
N ALA A 34 -2.41 -2.48 15.18
CA ALA A 34 -2.78 -1.73 14.00
C ALA A 34 -3.88 -0.79 14.44
N GLU A 35 -3.67 0.52 14.26
CA GLU A 35 -4.73 1.49 14.54
C GLU A 35 -5.98 1.05 13.78
N PRO A 36 -7.18 1.18 14.39
CA PRO A 36 -8.39 0.77 13.73
C PRO A 36 -8.54 1.47 12.38
N PRO A 37 -9.18 0.83 11.38
CA PRO A 37 -9.49 1.47 10.10
C PRO A 37 -10.07 2.86 10.31
N PRO A 38 -9.88 3.78 9.36
CA PRO A 38 -10.73 4.96 9.28
C PRO A 38 -12.20 4.50 9.29
N ALA A 39 -12.95 4.86 10.34
CA ALA A 39 -14.30 4.35 10.57
C ALA A 39 -15.34 4.82 9.54
N THR A 40 -14.94 5.70 8.63
CA THR A 40 -15.76 6.24 7.55
C THR A 40 -14.93 6.29 6.28
N THR A 41 -15.59 6.32 5.13
CA THR A 41 -15.02 6.54 3.81
C THR A 41 -15.71 7.75 3.16
N ARG A 42 -15.17 8.23 2.04
CA ARG A 42 -15.78 9.30 1.26
C ARG A 42 -15.65 9.04 -0.23
N ILE A 43 -16.63 9.49 -1.00
CA ILE A 43 -16.57 9.45 -2.47
C ILE A 43 -15.88 10.72 -2.98
N VAL A 44 -14.91 10.54 -3.88
CA VAL A 44 -14.21 11.62 -4.58
C VAL A 44 -14.58 11.59 -6.05
N TYR A 45 -15.35 12.59 -6.46
CA TYR A 45 -15.77 12.81 -7.85
C TYR A 45 -14.70 13.54 -8.67
N GLY A 46 -14.72 13.32 -9.98
CA GLY A 46 -13.88 13.99 -10.98
C GLY A 46 -13.16 12.99 -11.88
N GLY A 47 -12.68 13.44 -13.05
CA GLY A 47 -12.11 12.56 -14.09
C GLY A 47 -10.79 11.86 -13.75
N GLY A 48 -10.35 11.85 -12.49
CA GLY A 48 -9.08 11.25 -12.08
C GLY A 48 -7.85 11.88 -12.72
N LYS A 49 -6.68 11.38 -12.36
CA LYS A 49 -5.43 11.64 -13.09
C LYS A 49 -4.42 10.55 -12.74
N ILE A 50 -3.85 9.90 -13.74
CA ILE A 50 -2.70 9.01 -13.54
C ILE A 50 -1.46 9.85 -13.21
N VAL A 51 -0.86 9.60 -12.06
CA VAL A 51 0.29 10.34 -11.54
C VAL A 51 1.32 9.35 -10.96
N PRO A 52 2.62 9.71 -10.97
CA PRO A 52 3.63 8.89 -10.31
C PRO A 52 3.31 8.72 -8.82
N ILE A 53 3.60 7.54 -8.28
CA ILE A 53 3.59 7.35 -6.83
C ILE A 53 4.74 8.21 -6.24
N PRO A 54 4.50 9.00 -5.18
CA PRO A 54 5.54 9.82 -4.58
C PRO A 54 6.54 8.96 -3.80
N ALA A 55 7.82 9.32 -3.83
CA ALA A 55 8.91 8.63 -3.11
C ALA A 55 8.71 8.49 -1.58
N SER A 56 7.74 9.19 -0.98
CA SER A 56 7.32 8.98 0.40
C SER A 56 6.59 7.65 0.66
N ILE A 57 6.17 6.96 -0.41
CA ILE A 57 5.54 5.65 -0.40
C ILE A 57 6.55 4.70 -1.07
N PRO A 58 7.01 3.60 -0.45
CA PRO A 58 7.89 2.64 -1.11
C PRO A 58 7.18 1.98 -2.30
N HIS A 59 7.77 2.06 -3.50
CA HIS A 59 7.16 1.56 -4.74
C HIS A 59 8.21 1.30 -5.83
N GLU A 60 7.82 0.52 -6.85
CA GLU A 60 8.60 0.25 -8.05
C GLU A 60 8.84 1.51 -8.90
N ALA A 61 10.02 1.61 -9.49
CA ALA A 61 10.41 2.83 -10.18
C ALA A 61 9.55 3.05 -11.43
N GLY A 62 8.82 4.18 -11.46
CA GLY A 62 7.97 4.53 -12.58
C GLY A 62 6.50 4.16 -12.39
N ASP A 63 6.15 3.46 -11.31
CA ASP A 63 4.76 3.14 -11.02
C ASP A 63 3.90 4.39 -10.85
N MET A 64 2.68 4.28 -11.35
CA MET A 64 1.70 5.35 -11.36
C MET A 64 0.37 4.86 -10.82
N VAL A 65 -0.48 5.76 -10.34
CA VAL A 65 -1.84 5.45 -9.88
C VAL A 65 -2.78 6.62 -10.14
N ASP A 66 -4.08 6.43 -9.97
CA ASP A 66 -5.02 7.53 -9.86
C ASP A 66 -4.68 8.40 -8.63
N GLN A 67 -4.50 9.70 -8.85
CA GLN A 67 -4.15 10.67 -7.82
C GLN A 67 -5.07 10.61 -6.59
N ARG A 68 -6.33 10.19 -6.75
CA ARG A 68 -7.30 10.11 -5.67
C ARG A 68 -6.96 9.07 -4.62
N ILE A 69 -6.26 7.98 -4.96
CA ILE A 69 -5.88 6.93 -4.01
C ILE A 69 -4.54 7.19 -3.31
N LEU A 70 -3.74 8.17 -3.77
CA LEU A 70 -2.44 8.50 -3.15
C LEU A 70 -2.51 8.81 -1.64
N PRO A 71 -3.51 9.55 -1.11
CA PRO A 71 -3.64 9.74 0.31
C PRO A 71 -3.84 8.43 1.08
N ASP A 72 -4.58 7.48 0.49
CA ASP A 72 -4.85 6.18 1.08
C ASP A 72 -3.59 5.32 1.09
N LEU A 73 -2.85 5.28 -0.03
CA LEU A 73 -1.56 4.59 -0.11
C LEU A 73 -0.56 5.12 0.90
N ARG A 74 -0.51 6.45 1.09
CA ARG A 74 0.33 7.07 2.13
C ARG A 74 -0.08 6.62 3.53
N TRP A 75 -1.39 6.60 3.80
CA TRP A 75 -1.90 6.16 5.11
C TRP A 75 -1.57 4.70 5.40
N ILE A 76 -1.66 3.83 4.38
CA ILE A 76 -1.30 2.41 4.45
C ILE A 76 0.21 2.27 4.68
N ALA A 77 1.05 2.92 3.87
CA ALA A 77 2.51 2.83 3.98
C ALA A 77 3.06 3.33 5.33
N GLN A 78 2.35 4.24 6.01
CA GLN A 78 2.70 4.69 7.37
C GLN A 78 2.44 3.65 8.46
N ARG A 79 1.61 2.63 8.19
CA ARG A 79 1.13 1.65 9.19
C ARG A 79 1.58 0.23 8.90
N TYR A 80 1.84 -0.05 7.63
CA TYR A 80 2.25 -1.35 7.15
C TYR A 80 3.57 -1.18 6.40
N PRO A 81 4.61 -1.99 6.73
CA PRO A 81 5.87 -2.02 5.97
C PRO A 81 5.63 -2.71 4.61
N ILE A 82 5.03 -1.96 3.70
CA ILE A 82 4.71 -2.39 2.32
C ILE A 82 5.71 -1.85 1.33
N TYR A 83 5.78 -2.50 0.18
CA TYR A 83 6.32 -1.97 -1.07
C TYR A 83 5.29 -2.22 -2.18
N VAL A 84 5.00 -1.19 -2.97
CA VAL A 84 4.09 -1.30 -4.13
C VAL A 84 4.89 -1.82 -5.32
N THR A 85 4.51 -2.98 -5.86
CA THR A 85 5.18 -3.59 -7.02
C THR A 85 4.49 -3.29 -8.34
N ASP A 86 3.21 -2.93 -8.29
CA ASP A 86 2.46 -2.50 -9.46
C ASP A 86 1.31 -1.56 -9.07
N GLY A 87 0.92 -0.70 -10.01
CA GLY A 87 -0.20 0.22 -9.92
C GLY A 87 -0.97 0.29 -11.23
N TYR A 88 -0.86 1.40 -11.96
CA TYR A 88 -1.46 1.57 -13.27
C TYR A 88 -0.62 0.88 -14.34
N SER A 89 -1.21 -0.11 -15.01
CA SER A 89 -0.57 -0.85 -16.10
C SER A 89 -1.24 -0.51 -17.43
N GLY A 90 -0.85 0.58 -18.09
CA GLY A 90 -1.56 1.01 -19.30
C GLY A 90 -0.95 2.20 -20.05
N PRO A 91 -1.61 2.61 -21.16
CA PRO A 91 -1.14 3.70 -21.98
C PRO A 91 -1.40 5.07 -21.33
N LEU A 92 -0.37 5.89 -21.29
CA LEU A 92 -0.44 7.29 -20.92
C LEU A 92 -0.90 8.16 -22.10
N PRO A 93 -1.42 9.37 -21.85
CA PRO A 93 -1.74 10.33 -22.91
C PRO A 93 -0.57 10.71 -23.82
N SER A 94 0.68 10.50 -23.37
CA SER A 94 1.90 10.66 -24.17
C SER A 94 2.09 9.57 -25.23
N GLY A 95 1.35 8.46 -25.13
CA GLY A 95 1.56 7.25 -25.92
C GLY A 95 2.58 6.26 -25.32
N GLU A 96 3.21 6.62 -24.19
CA GLU A 96 4.04 5.71 -23.40
C GLU A 96 3.16 4.71 -22.64
N HIS A 97 3.63 3.48 -22.46
CA HIS A 97 2.98 2.49 -21.61
C HIS A 97 3.76 2.41 -20.29
N VAL A 98 3.05 2.38 -19.16
CA VAL A 98 3.64 2.19 -17.83
C VAL A 98 3.05 0.94 -17.17
N GLY A 99 3.72 0.42 -16.15
CA GLY A 99 3.43 -0.89 -15.57
C GLY A 99 3.75 -2.02 -16.55
N CYS A 100 3.21 -3.20 -16.30
CA CYS A 100 3.45 -4.36 -17.14
C CYS A 100 2.50 -4.44 -18.35
N ASP A 101 2.95 -5.10 -19.41
CA ASP A 101 2.18 -5.32 -20.64
C ASP A 101 1.49 -6.69 -20.58
N GLU A 102 0.16 -6.70 -20.74
CA GLU A 102 -0.72 -7.90 -20.72
C GLU A 102 -0.59 -8.83 -19.49
N CYS A 103 -0.07 -8.33 -18.37
CA CYS A 103 0.13 -9.09 -17.13
C CYS A 103 -1.14 -9.27 -16.30
N HIS A 104 -2.18 -8.46 -16.51
CA HIS A 104 -3.44 -8.57 -15.78
C HIS A 104 -4.59 -9.09 -16.64
N VAL A 105 -5.54 -9.75 -15.97
CA VAL A 105 -6.79 -10.18 -16.60
C VAL A 105 -7.56 -9.01 -17.22
N ARG A 106 -8.31 -9.29 -18.29
CA ARG A 106 -9.14 -8.28 -18.96
C ARG A 106 -10.06 -7.56 -17.95
N ASN A 107 -10.17 -6.23 -18.07
CA ASN A 107 -10.91 -5.37 -17.15
C ASN A 107 -10.39 -5.38 -15.71
N SER A 108 -9.11 -5.68 -15.50
CA SER A 108 -8.43 -5.44 -14.21
C SER A 108 -8.47 -3.96 -13.83
N ASP A 109 -8.63 -3.68 -12.54
CA ASP A 109 -8.64 -2.32 -11.99
C ASP A 109 -7.26 -1.63 -12.07
N HIS A 110 -6.18 -2.39 -12.29
CA HIS A 110 -4.87 -1.85 -12.67
C HIS A 110 -4.98 -1.02 -13.95
N TYR A 111 -5.81 -1.45 -14.90
CA TYR A 111 -6.04 -0.70 -16.14
C TYR A 111 -6.79 0.61 -15.95
N ASN A 112 -7.35 0.86 -14.77
CA ASN A 112 -8.06 2.09 -14.43
C ASN A 112 -7.28 2.96 -13.41
N GLY A 113 -6.13 2.45 -12.93
CA GLY A 113 -5.24 3.14 -11.99
C GLY A 113 -5.75 3.15 -10.55
N VAL A 114 -6.74 2.29 -10.24
CA VAL A 114 -7.41 2.22 -8.93
C VAL A 114 -7.18 0.88 -8.24
N ALA A 115 -6.08 0.22 -8.60
CA ALA A 115 -5.54 -0.96 -7.93
C ALA A 115 -4.03 -0.82 -7.72
N VAL A 116 -3.53 -1.57 -6.75
CA VAL A 116 -2.10 -1.73 -6.50
C VAL A 116 -1.81 -3.14 -5.96
N ASP A 117 -0.59 -3.60 -6.23
CA ASP A 117 -0.06 -4.84 -5.69
C ASP A 117 1.00 -4.53 -4.63
N PHE A 118 0.89 -5.18 -3.47
CA PHE A 118 1.78 -5.00 -2.33
C PHE A 118 2.56 -6.26 -2.02
N VAL A 119 3.84 -6.07 -1.72
CA VAL A 119 4.72 -7.07 -1.11
C VAL A 119 5.32 -6.49 0.18
N PRO A 120 5.99 -7.31 1.03
CA PRO A 120 6.75 -6.79 2.15
C PRO A 120 7.81 -5.78 1.70
N ILE A 121 8.06 -4.73 2.50
CA ILE A 121 9.09 -3.72 2.15
C ILE A 121 10.51 -4.27 1.98
N HIS A 122 10.76 -5.44 2.58
CA HIS A 122 11.98 -6.19 2.34
C HIS A 122 11.62 -7.31 1.37
N ASP A 123 12.20 -7.26 0.17
CA ASP A 123 11.92 -8.23 -0.89
C ASP A 123 12.18 -9.66 -0.40
N THR A 124 11.15 -10.49 -0.51
CA THR A 124 11.22 -11.92 -0.24
C THR A 124 10.33 -12.65 -1.23
N THR A 125 10.88 -13.68 -1.86
CA THR A 125 10.13 -14.56 -2.77
C THR A 125 9.52 -15.76 -2.04
N THR A 126 9.57 -15.77 -0.71
CA THR A 126 9.13 -16.91 0.12
C THR A 126 8.19 -16.44 1.20
N CYS A 127 7.15 -17.24 1.47
CA CYS A 127 6.25 -16.96 2.57
C CYS A 127 6.97 -17.10 3.93
N ASP A 128 7.42 -15.96 4.47
CA ASP A 128 8.19 -15.87 5.71
C ASP A 128 7.57 -14.82 6.68
N THR A 129 8.28 -14.49 7.74
CA THR A 129 7.77 -13.54 8.75
C THR A 129 7.57 -12.12 8.22
N ASN A 130 8.23 -11.73 7.12
CA ASN A 130 8.06 -10.41 6.49
C ASN A 130 6.67 -10.24 5.88
N TRP A 131 5.95 -11.34 5.59
CA TRP A 131 4.58 -11.31 5.10
C TRP A 131 3.53 -11.05 6.19
N THR A 132 3.88 -11.16 7.47
CA THR A 132 2.95 -10.94 8.59
C THR A 132 2.19 -9.61 8.48
N PRO A 133 2.83 -8.46 8.16
CA PRO A 133 2.14 -7.21 8.01
C PRO A 133 1.24 -7.14 6.77
N ILE A 134 1.61 -7.82 5.68
CA ILE A 134 0.79 -7.95 4.46
C ILE A 134 -0.47 -8.76 4.77
N THR A 135 -0.34 -9.91 5.40
CA THR A 135 -1.48 -10.72 5.87
C THR A 135 -2.40 -9.91 6.78
N ARG A 136 -1.85 -9.10 7.68
CA ARG A 136 -2.64 -8.22 8.55
C ARG A 136 -3.36 -7.12 7.78
N LEU A 137 -2.76 -6.58 6.71
CA LEU A 137 -3.39 -5.61 5.82
C LEU A 137 -4.53 -6.27 5.05
N ALA A 138 -4.31 -7.48 4.51
CA ALA A 138 -5.32 -8.27 3.80
C ALA A 138 -6.53 -8.57 4.69
N LEU A 139 -6.31 -9.11 5.90
CA LEU A 139 -7.38 -9.42 6.87
C LEU A 139 -8.14 -8.17 7.36
N TRP A 140 -7.50 -7.00 7.28
CA TRP A 140 -8.14 -5.75 7.59
C TRP A 140 -9.02 -5.25 6.43
N ALA A 141 -8.51 -5.35 5.20
CA ALA A 141 -9.21 -4.96 3.99
C ALA A 141 -10.36 -5.93 3.63
N GLU A 142 -10.21 -7.20 4.00
CA GLU A 142 -11.18 -8.27 3.80
C GLU A 142 -11.14 -9.27 4.97
N PRO A 143 -11.91 -9.03 6.04
CA PRO A 143 -11.96 -9.93 7.19
C PRO A 143 -12.62 -11.28 6.89
N GLN A 144 -13.41 -11.35 5.81
CA GLN A 144 -14.07 -12.56 5.33
C GLN A 144 -13.90 -12.63 3.80
N GLN A 145 -13.38 -13.74 3.29
CA GLN A 145 -13.10 -13.93 1.85
C GLN A 145 -14.30 -13.57 0.96
N ASN A 146 -14.03 -12.88 -0.13
CA ASN A 146 -14.98 -12.30 -1.09
C ASN A 146 -15.94 -11.25 -0.49
N LEU A 147 -15.63 -10.67 0.67
CA LEU A 147 -16.40 -9.61 1.34
C LEU A 147 -15.47 -8.47 1.82
N PRO A 148 -14.87 -7.72 0.89
CA PRO A 148 -14.00 -6.61 1.23
C PRO A 148 -14.77 -5.51 1.98
N VAL A 149 -14.09 -4.86 2.92
CA VAL A 149 -14.63 -3.67 3.60
C VAL A 149 -14.29 -2.42 2.81
N LYS A 150 -15.17 -1.42 2.89
CA LYS A 150 -14.94 -0.12 2.26
C LYS A 150 -13.63 0.51 2.76
N PRO A 151 -12.86 1.18 1.88
CA PRO A 151 -13.23 1.58 0.53
C PRO A 151 -12.96 0.50 -0.54
N PHE A 152 -12.47 -0.67 -0.19
CA PHE A 152 -12.01 -1.66 -1.16
C PHE A 152 -13.17 -2.29 -1.96
N ARG A 153 -12.94 -2.47 -3.25
CA ARG A 153 -13.83 -3.17 -4.18
C ARG A 153 -13.51 -4.65 -4.24
N TRP A 154 -12.23 -4.97 -4.33
CA TRP A 154 -11.71 -6.33 -4.37
C TRP A 154 -10.36 -6.39 -3.65
N VAL A 155 -10.16 -7.51 -2.96
CA VAL A 155 -8.93 -7.85 -2.26
C VAL A 155 -8.52 -9.21 -2.80
N GLY A 156 -7.32 -9.31 -3.37
CA GLY A 156 -6.74 -10.56 -3.83
C GLY A 156 -5.64 -10.98 -2.88
N TYR A 157 -5.85 -12.07 -2.14
CA TYR A 157 -4.83 -12.60 -1.23
C TYR A 157 -4.94 -14.12 -1.08
N GLU A 158 -4.65 -14.66 0.10
CA GLU A 158 -4.73 -16.09 0.41
C GLU A 158 -6.10 -16.68 0.08
N GLY A 159 -6.12 -17.58 -0.90
CA GLY A 159 -7.33 -18.21 -1.41
C GLY A 159 -7.69 -17.78 -2.84
N ASP A 160 -7.08 -16.72 -3.35
CA ASP A 160 -7.23 -16.27 -4.73
C ASP A 160 -6.04 -16.73 -5.59
N ALA A 161 -6.32 -17.18 -6.81
CA ALA A 161 -5.28 -17.69 -7.70
C ALA A 161 -4.28 -16.59 -8.06
N GLY A 162 -2.97 -16.87 -7.90
CA GLY A 162 -1.90 -15.91 -8.20
C GLY A 162 -1.80 -14.76 -7.19
N HIS A 163 -2.28 -14.95 -5.97
CA HIS A 163 -2.18 -13.97 -4.89
C HIS A 163 -1.82 -14.68 -3.58
N GLY A 164 -1.50 -13.92 -2.54
CA GLY A 164 -1.17 -14.46 -1.23
C GLY A 164 0.32 -14.40 -0.91
N CYS A 165 0.69 -15.13 0.13
CA CYS A 165 2.03 -15.11 0.68
C CYS A 165 3.07 -15.72 -0.29
N GLY A 166 4.12 -14.95 -0.58
CA GLY A 166 5.14 -15.30 -1.58
C GLY A 166 4.81 -14.84 -3.00
N ASP A 167 3.66 -14.21 -3.22
CA ASP A 167 3.25 -13.62 -4.49
C ASP A 167 3.01 -12.11 -4.31
N HIS A 168 1.77 -11.67 -4.07
CA HIS A 168 1.44 -10.30 -3.65
C HIS A 168 0.05 -10.21 -2.97
N LEU A 169 -0.23 -9.07 -2.34
CA LEU A 169 -1.57 -8.63 -1.96
C LEU A 169 -2.07 -7.61 -2.96
N HIS A 170 -3.16 -7.90 -3.64
CA HIS A 170 -3.86 -6.95 -4.49
C HIS A 170 -4.92 -6.19 -3.70
N LEU A 171 -4.93 -4.85 -3.77
CA LEU A 171 -6.04 -4.02 -3.31
C LEU A 171 -6.56 -3.13 -4.45
N SER A 172 -7.89 -3.12 -4.65
CA SER A 172 -8.56 -2.15 -5.52
C SER A 172 -9.65 -1.37 -4.77
N TRP A 173 -9.90 -0.13 -5.17
CA TRP A 173 -10.87 0.77 -4.52
C TRP A 173 -12.23 0.71 -5.21
N ASN A 174 -13.32 0.91 -4.47
CA ASN A 174 -14.64 1.10 -5.06
C ASN A 174 -14.62 2.33 -5.97
N HIS A 175 -15.08 2.16 -7.20
CA HIS A 175 -15.08 3.21 -8.21
C HIS A 175 -16.32 3.11 -9.11
N ALA A 176 -16.61 4.20 -9.84
CA ALA A 176 -17.62 4.21 -10.88
C ALA A 176 -17.28 3.18 -11.97
N PRO A 177 -18.25 2.51 -12.61
CA PRO A 177 -17.96 1.71 -13.80
C PRO A 177 -17.12 2.49 -14.82
N ALA A 178 -16.05 1.87 -15.30
CA ALA A 178 -15.14 2.43 -16.28
C ALA A 178 -14.72 1.33 -17.25
N ALA A 179 -14.55 1.66 -18.53
CA ALA A 179 -13.93 0.73 -19.48
C ALA A 179 -12.43 0.61 -19.20
N GLN A 180 -11.79 -0.44 -19.70
CA GLN A 180 -10.34 -0.61 -19.61
C GLN A 180 -9.62 0.65 -20.14
N PHE A 181 -8.65 1.16 -19.37
CA PHE A 181 -7.89 2.39 -19.66
C PHE A 181 -8.67 3.72 -19.55
N GLU A 182 -9.91 3.71 -19.08
CA GLU A 182 -10.66 4.93 -18.77
C GLU A 182 -10.62 5.24 -17.27
N LEU A 183 -10.54 6.51 -16.90
CA LEU A 183 -10.56 6.89 -15.49
C LEU A 183 -11.99 6.93 -14.95
N ALA A 184 -12.22 6.31 -13.79
CA ALA A 184 -13.53 6.27 -13.16
C ALA A 184 -14.02 7.67 -12.75
N GLU A 185 -15.32 7.96 -12.93
CA GLU A 185 -15.93 9.24 -12.57
C GLU A 185 -15.82 9.55 -11.06
N TRP A 186 -15.83 8.51 -10.23
CA TRP A 186 -15.65 8.61 -8.79
C TRP A 186 -14.85 7.43 -8.24
N VAL A 187 -14.17 7.66 -7.13
CA VAL A 187 -13.47 6.65 -6.32
C VAL A 187 -13.82 6.87 -4.85
N GLU A 188 -14.15 5.81 -4.12
CA GLU A 188 -14.32 5.82 -2.66
C GLU A 188 -12.94 5.69 -1.99
N VAL A 189 -12.62 6.53 -1.02
CA VAL A 189 -11.30 6.61 -0.37
C VAL A 189 -11.42 6.87 1.13
N PHE A 190 -10.32 6.80 1.88
CA PHE A 190 -10.31 7.19 3.29
C PHE A 190 -10.57 8.70 3.46
N PRO A 191 -11.08 9.11 4.63
CA PRO A 191 -11.25 10.51 5.04
C PRO A 191 -9.91 11.12 5.50
N VAL A 192 -8.79 10.66 4.94
CA VAL A 192 -7.47 11.20 5.25
C VAL A 192 -7.29 12.52 4.48
N GLY A 193 -6.84 13.56 5.20
CA GLY A 193 -6.60 14.87 4.61
C GLY A 193 -5.46 14.84 3.59
N PRO A 194 -5.30 15.91 2.78
CA PRO A 194 -4.11 16.06 1.94
C PRO A 194 -2.85 16.04 2.83
N ALA A 195 -1.72 15.60 2.28
CA ALA A 195 -0.46 15.58 3.04
C ALA A 195 -0.14 16.97 3.60
N GLU A 196 0.54 17.01 4.76
CA GLU A 196 1.19 18.24 5.21
C GLU A 196 2.09 18.78 4.08
N GLY A 197 1.72 19.94 3.52
CA GLY A 197 2.41 20.57 2.40
C GLY A 197 1.56 20.77 1.14
N GLU A 198 0.49 19.99 0.94
CA GLU A 198 -0.52 20.26 -0.10
C GLU A 198 -1.49 21.33 0.40
N ARG A 199 -0.99 22.56 0.51
CA ARG A 199 -1.87 23.74 0.68
C ARG A 199 -2.82 23.75 -0.51
N LYS A 200 -4.12 23.55 -0.25
CA LYS A 200 -5.18 24.02 -1.16
C LYS A 200 -4.79 25.44 -1.57
N PRO A 201 -4.71 25.77 -2.87
CA PRO A 201 -4.60 27.17 -3.27
C PRO A 201 -5.74 27.89 -2.56
N ARG A 202 -5.38 28.81 -1.67
CA ARG A 202 -6.33 29.59 -0.88
C ARG A 202 -7.21 30.28 -1.91
N GLY A 203 -8.44 29.78 -2.06
CA GLY A 203 -9.41 30.35 -2.98
C GLY A 203 -9.42 31.84 -2.72
N LYS A 204 -9.23 32.64 -3.78
CA LYS A 204 -9.32 34.09 -3.66
C LYS A 204 -10.62 34.42 -2.91
N PRO A 205 -10.60 35.29 -1.90
CA PRO A 205 -11.82 35.68 -1.20
C PRO A 205 -12.87 36.10 -2.23
N ALA A 206 -14.08 35.59 -2.05
CA ALA A 206 -15.21 35.84 -2.94
C ALA A 206 -15.38 37.36 -3.14
N PRO A 207 -15.57 37.83 -4.39
CA PRO A 207 -15.92 39.22 -4.63
C PRO A 207 -17.27 39.49 -3.96
N THR A 208 -17.29 40.46 -3.05
CA THR A 208 -18.51 41.02 -2.48
C THR A 208 -19.46 41.44 -3.60
N THR A 209 -20.70 40.97 -3.50
CA THR A 209 -21.84 41.24 -4.37
C THR A 209 -21.97 42.70 -4.80
N ARG A 210 -21.80 42.95 -6.09
CA ARG A 210 -22.49 44.01 -6.85
C ARG A 210 -22.92 43.45 -8.20
N SER A 211 -24.23 43.29 -8.38
CA SER A 211 -24.87 43.06 -9.68
C SER A 211 -25.09 44.39 -10.42
N PRO A 212 -25.51 44.41 -11.69
CA PRO A 212 -24.97 43.71 -12.86
C PRO A 212 -24.75 44.68 -14.04
N THR A 213 -23.87 44.38 -15.01
CA THR A 213 -24.03 44.90 -16.38
C THR A 213 -23.26 44.09 -17.42
N SER A 214 -24.00 43.74 -18.48
CA SER A 214 -23.62 43.39 -19.86
C SER A 214 -22.76 42.16 -20.19
N LYS A 215 -23.30 41.40 -21.14
CA LYS A 215 -22.85 40.17 -21.81
C LYS A 215 -21.57 40.34 -22.66
N ALA A 216 -20.76 39.27 -22.73
CA ALA A 216 -19.99 38.85 -23.91
C ALA A 216 -19.59 37.34 -23.79
N PRO A 217 -19.42 36.59 -24.91
CA PRO A 217 -19.44 35.12 -24.96
C PRO A 217 -18.10 34.43 -24.63
N PRO A 218 -18.10 33.10 -24.36
CA PRO A 218 -16.93 32.35 -23.89
C PRO A 218 -15.94 32.00 -25.00
N GLY A 219 -14.67 32.32 -24.78
CA GLY A 219 -13.54 31.71 -25.49
C GLY A 219 -13.04 30.46 -24.74
N PRO A 220 -12.48 29.46 -25.44
CA PRO A 220 -11.99 28.24 -24.81
C PRO A 220 -10.67 28.51 -24.08
N MET A 221 -10.61 28.17 -22.78
CA MET A 221 -9.36 28.11 -22.00
C MET A 221 -9.10 26.67 -21.56
N GLY A 222 -8.47 25.89 -22.43
CA GLY A 222 -7.79 24.63 -22.07
C GLY A 222 -6.32 24.91 -21.81
N GLY A 223 -5.99 25.25 -20.55
CA GLY A 223 -4.63 25.53 -20.13
C GLY A 223 -3.84 24.25 -19.86
N ILE A 224 -2.93 23.95 -20.78
CA ILE A 224 -1.82 22.99 -20.65
C ILE A 224 -0.89 23.42 -19.51
N SER A 225 -0.80 22.63 -18.45
CA SER A 225 0.27 22.72 -17.46
C SER A 225 1.30 21.64 -17.76
N GLN A 226 2.36 22.01 -18.48
CA GLN A 226 3.57 21.20 -18.60
C GLN A 226 4.34 21.27 -17.28
N VAL A 227 4.45 20.14 -16.60
CA VAL A 227 5.42 19.99 -15.51
C VAL A 227 6.70 19.44 -16.14
N LYS A 228 7.79 20.21 -16.05
CA LYS A 228 9.14 19.74 -16.35
C LYS A 228 9.54 18.68 -15.31
N THR A 229 9.61 17.43 -15.71
CA THR A 229 10.40 16.41 -15.00
C THR A 229 11.86 16.60 -15.37
N GLY A 230 12.69 16.85 -14.36
CA GLY A 230 14.14 16.85 -14.45
C GLY A 230 14.70 15.83 -13.46
N GLY A 231 15.73 15.10 -13.88
CA GLY A 231 16.49 14.16 -13.05
C GLY A 231 16.77 12.86 -13.82
N LEU A 232 17.75 12.84 -14.72
CA LEU A 232 19.14 12.40 -14.48
C LEU A 232 19.26 10.89 -14.18
N SER A 233 19.55 10.12 -15.23
CA SER A 233 20.18 8.80 -15.13
C SER A 233 21.58 8.90 -14.51
N PRO A 234 22.03 7.82 -13.85
CA PRO A 234 23.38 7.31 -14.11
C PRO A 234 23.38 5.89 -14.66
N ARG A 235 24.35 5.67 -15.54
CA ARG A 235 24.77 4.46 -16.26
C ARG A 235 25.64 3.55 -15.38
N HIS A 236 25.55 2.23 -15.65
CA HIS A 236 26.63 1.19 -15.70
C HIS A 236 27.43 0.91 -14.41
N THR A 237 27.95 -0.27 -14.07
CA THR A 237 28.41 -1.52 -14.75
C THR A 237 28.54 -2.62 -13.68
N GLY A 238 28.51 -3.92 -14.05
CA GLY A 238 29.21 -4.93 -13.24
C GLY A 238 28.78 -6.38 -13.50
N ASP A 239 29.55 -7.03 -14.39
CA ASP A 239 29.83 -8.46 -14.60
C ASP A 239 28.71 -9.51 -14.74
#